data_AF-A0A2A2V3Q1-F1
#
_entry.id   AF-A0A2A2V3Q1-F1
#
_cell.length_a   1.000
_cell.length_b   1.000
_cell.length_c   1.000
_cell.angle_alpha   90.00
_cell.angle_beta   90.00
_cell.angle_gamma   90.00
#
_symmetry.space_group_name_H-M   'P 1'
#
loop_
_entity.id
_entity.type
_entity.pdbx_description
1 polymer ?
#
loop_
_entity_poly.entity_id
_entity_poly.type
_entity_poly.pdbx_seq_one_letter_code
_entity_poly.pdbx_strand_id
1 'polypeptide(L)'
;MFNSIKLNARLAAAAFGALAIGTVAFSNSAAAAPLPIFPFILTPPTEAVQPPVQSMPQAQEEDRSVELPARLRRQVVAYPTREAPGTVIIDTPHTYLYLVLGGGRAMRYGIGVGRDGFTWSGTQTITKKAEWPDWTPPPEMIARQPYLPRHMAGGPGNPLGARAMYLGGTVYRIHGTNAPETIGTHVSSGCLRLTNEDVTDLYSRVSVGTKVIVLPMTDRRADLGSAVR
;
A
#
# COMPACT_ATOMS: atom_id res chain seq x y z
N MET A 1 2.73 66.70 -3.46
CA MET A 1 4.00 66.46 -4.15
C MET A 1 3.73 65.41 -5.21
N PHE A 2 3.63 65.86 -6.46
CA PHE A 2 3.34 65.03 -7.64
C PHE A 2 4.59 64.26 -8.07
N ASN A 3 4.47 62.97 -8.43
CA ASN A 3 5.18 62.43 -9.61
C ASN A 3 4.59 61.09 -10.15
N SER A 4 3.43 61.20 -10.77
CA SER A 4 3.12 60.83 -12.16
C SER A 4 4.11 60.08 -13.10
N ILE A 5 3.56 59.03 -13.76
CA ILE A 5 3.73 58.51 -15.15
C ILE A 5 5.03 57.65 -15.43
N LYS A 6 5.10 56.51 -16.15
CA LYS A 6 4.44 56.04 -17.39
C LYS A 6 4.37 54.51 -17.56
N LEU A 7 3.17 54.06 -17.94
CA LEU A 7 2.84 52.79 -18.57
C LEU A 7 3.10 52.93 -20.08
N ASN A 8 3.89 52.04 -20.68
CA ASN A 8 4.04 51.94 -22.13
C ASN A 8 3.53 50.59 -22.63
N ALA A 9 2.28 50.60 -23.11
CA ALA A 9 1.77 49.58 -24.01
C ALA A 9 2.40 49.79 -25.40
N ARG A 10 2.90 48.72 -26.01
CA ARG A 10 3.10 48.67 -27.45
C ARG A 10 2.35 47.47 -28.02
N LEU A 11 1.32 47.82 -28.79
CA LEU A 11 0.73 46.97 -29.81
C LEU A 11 1.83 46.50 -30.77
N ALA A 12 1.88 45.20 -31.03
CA ALA A 12 2.57 44.65 -32.19
C ALA A 12 1.57 43.80 -32.98
N ALA A 13 1.56 44.04 -34.28
CA ALA A 13 0.55 43.65 -35.24
C ALA A 13 0.36 42.14 -35.37
N ALA A 14 -0.89 41.74 -35.58
CA ALA A 14 -1.25 40.48 -36.21
C ALA A 14 -0.82 40.51 -37.69
N ALA A 15 -0.01 39.54 -38.09
CA ALA A 15 0.27 39.25 -39.49
C ALA A 15 -0.25 37.85 -39.81
N PHE A 16 -1.34 37.80 -40.59
CA PHE A 16 -1.78 36.63 -41.33
C PHE A 16 -0.87 36.45 -42.55
N GLY A 17 -0.36 35.25 -42.80
CA GLY A 17 0.31 34.94 -44.07
C GLY A 17 0.95 33.55 -44.17
N ALA A 18 0.24 32.66 -44.89
CA ALA A 18 0.70 31.50 -45.68
C ALA A 18 1.56 30.41 -44.98
N LEU A 19 1.00 29.22 -44.71
CA LEU A 19 0.81 28.07 -45.62
C LEU A 19 2.12 27.38 -46.07
N ALA A 20 2.44 26.25 -45.42
CA ALA A 20 2.99 25.04 -46.05
C ALA A 20 2.84 23.85 -45.08
N ILE A 21 1.72 23.15 -45.14
CA ILE A 21 1.57 21.83 -44.51
C ILE A 21 2.23 20.82 -45.46
N GLY A 22 3.42 20.34 -45.09
CA GLY A 22 4.05 19.22 -45.76
C GLY A 22 3.35 17.93 -45.35
N THR A 23 2.43 17.43 -46.17
CA THR A 23 1.87 16.09 -46.04
C THR A 23 2.81 15.09 -46.70
N VAL A 24 3.57 14.33 -45.90
CA VAL A 24 4.25 13.13 -46.40
C VAL A 24 3.20 12.02 -46.47
N ALA A 25 2.61 11.84 -47.66
CA ALA A 25 1.73 10.72 -47.94
C ALA A 25 2.58 9.49 -48.30
N PHE A 26 2.71 8.54 -47.37
CA PHE A 26 3.17 7.19 -47.71
C PHE A 26 2.03 6.46 -48.43
N SER A 27 2.11 6.44 -49.77
CA SER A 27 1.23 5.64 -50.61
C SER A 27 1.80 4.23 -50.70
N ASN A 28 1.38 3.33 -49.81
CA ASN A 28 1.55 1.90 -50.07
C ASN A 28 0.51 1.49 -51.12
N SER A 29 0.97 1.18 -52.32
CA SER A 29 0.14 0.51 -53.33
C SER A 29 -0.26 -0.86 -52.80
N ALA A 30 -1.54 -1.06 -52.54
CA ALA A 30 -2.09 -2.39 -52.26
C ALA A 30 -2.15 -3.15 -53.59
N ALA A 31 -1.28 -4.14 -53.76
CA ALA A 31 -1.43 -5.12 -54.84
C ALA A 31 -2.64 -6.01 -54.52
N ALA A 32 -3.67 -5.95 -55.35
CA ALA A 32 -4.80 -6.86 -55.27
C ALA A 32 -4.37 -8.27 -55.73
N ALA A 33 -4.43 -9.24 -54.82
CA ALA A 33 -4.23 -10.65 -55.17
C ALA A 33 -5.42 -11.17 -55.99
N PRO A 34 -5.21 -12.03 -57.01
CA PRO A 34 -6.30 -12.58 -57.80
C PRO A 34 -7.15 -13.54 -56.95
N LEU A 35 -8.47 -13.46 -57.13
CA LEU A 35 -9.42 -14.36 -56.47
C LEU A 35 -9.33 -15.76 -57.08
N PRO A 36 -9.20 -16.83 -56.28
CA PRO A 36 -9.35 -18.19 -56.77
C PRO A 36 -10.84 -18.47 -57.02
N ILE A 37 -11.18 -18.86 -58.26
CA ILE A 37 -12.48 -19.44 -58.61
C ILE A 37 -12.38 -20.94 -58.34
N PHE A 38 -12.98 -21.41 -57.25
CA PHE A 38 -13.21 -22.84 -57.02
C PHE A 38 -14.59 -23.07 -56.37
N PRO A 39 -15.22 -24.23 -56.64
CA PRO A 39 -16.65 -24.43 -56.47
C PRO A 39 -17.04 -24.57 -55.00
N PHE A 40 -18.25 -24.12 -54.69
CA PHE A 40 -18.88 -24.28 -53.38
C PHE A 40 -19.02 -25.77 -53.03
N ILE A 41 -18.24 -26.21 -52.03
CA ILE A 41 -18.57 -27.38 -51.23
C ILE A 41 -19.09 -26.83 -49.89
N LEU A 42 -20.35 -27.11 -49.54
CA LEU A 42 -20.90 -26.81 -48.22
C LEU A 42 -20.17 -27.68 -47.17
N THR A 43 -19.24 -27.09 -46.43
CA THR A 43 -18.75 -27.64 -45.16
C THR A 43 -19.66 -27.17 -44.01
N PRO A 44 -20.03 -28.05 -43.06
CA PRO A 44 -20.79 -27.65 -41.88
C PRO A 44 -19.98 -26.63 -41.04
N PRO A 45 -20.63 -25.78 -40.22
CA PRO A 45 -19.92 -24.76 -39.48
C PRO A 45 -19.01 -25.43 -38.45
N THR A 46 -17.71 -25.38 -38.70
CA THR A 46 -16.69 -25.65 -37.68
C THR A 46 -16.86 -24.65 -36.55
N GLU A 47 -17.10 -25.18 -35.36
CA GLU A 47 -17.04 -24.49 -34.09
C GLU A 47 -15.75 -23.66 -34.04
N ALA A 48 -15.88 -22.34 -33.83
CA ALA A 48 -14.72 -21.46 -33.77
C ALA A 48 -13.88 -21.83 -32.54
N VAL A 49 -12.81 -22.61 -32.76
CA VAL A 49 -11.78 -22.84 -31.76
C VAL A 49 -11.17 -21.48 -31.43
N GLN A 50 -11.50 -20.97 -30.25
CA GLN A 50 -10.85 -19.79 -29.71
C GLN A 50 -9.34 -20.06 -29.70
N PRO A 51 -8.50 -19.15 -30.22
CA PRO A 51 -7.07 -19.35 -30.16
C PRO A 51 -6.67 -19.51 -28.68
N PRO A 52 -5.73 -20.41 -28.35
CA PRO A 52 -5.28 -20.54 -26.99
C PRO A 52 -4.78 -19.17 -26.56
N VAL A 53 -5.45 -18.58 -25.58
CA VAL A 53 -4.95 -17.41 -24.89
C VAL A 53 -3.56 -17.81 -24.43
N GLN A 54 -2.53 -17.27 -25.06
CA GLN A 54 -1.18 -17.42 -24.57
C GLN A 54 -1.24 -16.84 -23.17
N SER A 55 -1.27 -17.72 -22.18
CA SER A 55 -1.10 -17.36 -20.80
C SER A 55 0.16 -16.51 -20.78
N MET A 56 0.00 -15.22 -20.47
CA MET A 56 1.13 -14.39 -20.04
C MET A 56 1.92 -15.28 -19.09
N PRO A 57 3.27 -15.37 -19.23
CA PRO A 57 4.05 -16.10 -18.25
C PRO A 57 3.56 -15.60 -16.90
N GLN A 58 2.93 -16.50 -16.13
CA GLN A 58 2.68 -16.22 -14.72
C GLN A 58 4.07 -15.81 -14.27
N ALA A 59 4.23 -14.52 -13.94
CA ALA A 59 5.41 -14.09 -13.24
C ALA A 59 5.44 -15.08 -12.09
N GLN A 60 6.42 -15.98 -12.12
CA GLN A 60 6.71 -16.83 -10.99
C GLN A 60 6.88 -15.79 -9.90
N GLU A 61 5.89 -15.67 -9.03
CA GLU A 61 6.03 -15.01 -7.76
C GLU A 61 7.11 -15.85 -7.09
N GLU A 62 8.37 -15.53 -7.40
CA GLU A 62 9.50 -15.98 -6.62
C GLU A 62 9.07 -15.69 -5.20
N ASP A 63 8.94 -16.77 -4.44
CA ASP A 63 8.75 -16.77 -3.00
C ASP A 63 9.92 -15.98 -2.40
N ARG A 64 9.83 -14.66 -2.46
CA ARG A 64 10.69 -13.74 -1.73
C ARG A 64 10.13 -13.70 -0.32
N SER A 65 10.05 -14.87 0.32
CA SER A 65 9.97 -14.98 1.76
C SER A 65 11.29 -14.40 2.28
N VAL A 66 11.34 -13.08 2.43
CA VAL A 66 12.44 -12.42 3.14
C VAL A 66 12.42 -13.00 4.54
N GLU A 67 13.41 -13.84 4.84
CA GLU A 67 13.50 -14.46 6.15
C GLU A 67 13.77 -13.37 7.19
N LEU A 68 12.79 -13.10 8.04
CA LEU A 68 12.94 -12.09 9.07
C LEU A 68 14.04 -12.49 10.06
N PRO A 69 14.82 -11.52 10.58
CA PRO A 69 15.69 -11.76 11.73
C PRO A 69 14.92 -12.41 12.89
N ALA A 70 15.55 -13.34 13.61
CA ALA A 70 14.90 -14.12 14.66
C ALA A 70 14.16 -13.27 15.73
N ARG A 71 14.69 -12.08 16.05
CA ARG A 71 14.05 -11.15 17.00
C ARG A 71 12.69 -10.62 16.53
N LEU A 72 12.49 -10.50 15.22
CA LEU A 72 11.29 -9.95 14.57
C LEU A 72 10.25 -11.03 14.21
N ARG A 73 10.63 -12.31 14.28
CA ARG A 73 9.68 -13.41 14.03
C ARG A 73 8.63 -13.49 15.13
N ARG A 74 7.42 -13.84 14.72
CA ARG A 74 6.28 -14.10 15.60
C ARG A 74 6.63 -15.14 16.65
N GLN A 75 6.44 -14.80 17.92
CA GLN A 75 6.73 -15.71 19.04
C GLN A 75 6.00 -15.31 20.31
N VAL A 76 5.71 -16.28 21.16
CA VAL A 76 5.17 -16.01 22.51
C VAL A 76 6.31 -15.61 23.43
N VAL A 77 6.13 -14.50 24.16
CA VAL A 77 7.13 -13.98 25.10
C VAL A 77 6.52 -13.72 26.48
N ALA A 78 7.37 -13.71 27.51
CA ALA A 78 7.00 -13.15 28.80
C ALA A 78 6.69 -11.65 28.64
N TYR A 79 5.51 -11.25 29.09
CA TYR A 79 4.99 -9.90 28.98
C TYR A 79 4.11 -9.57 30.19
N PRO A 80 4.72 -9.16 31.32
CA PRO A 80 3.98 -8.68 32.48
C PRO A 80 3.25 -7.39 32.12
N THR A 81 1.93 -7.37 32.24
CA THR A 81 1.10 -6.20 31.98
C THR A 81 -0.19 -6.27 32.81
N ARG A 82 -0.80 -5.12 33.05
CA ARG A 82 -2.13 -4.99 33.66
C ARG A 82 -3.26 -4.98 32.61
N GLU A 83 -2.90 -4.92 31.33
CA GLU A 83 -3.86 -4.93 30.24
C GLU A 83 -4.55 -6.28 30.09
N ALA A 84 -5.83 -6.25 29.72
CA ALA A 84 -6.62 -7.47 29.56
C ALA A 84 -6.15 -8.31 28.35
N PRO A 85 -6.29 -9.64 28.40
CA PRO A 85 -6.10 -10.50 27.23
C PRO A 85 -6.92 -10.00 26.03
N GLY A 86 -6.31 -10.08 24.83
CA GLY A 86 -6.88 -9.53 23.60
C GLY A 86 -6.51 -8.07 23.31
N THR A 87 -5.87 -7.36 24.24
CA THR A 87 -5.33 -6.01 24.00
C THR A 87 -4.12 -6.07 23.07
N VAL A 88 -4.03 -5.14 22.12
CA VAL A 88 -2.86 -4.93 21.27
C VAL A 88 -2.03 -3.77 21.82
N ILE A 89 -0.73 -3.97 21.99
CA ILE A 89 0.21 -2.96 22.46
C ILE A 89 1.31 -2.78 21.42
N ILE A 90 1.57 -1.54 21.02
CA ILE A 90 2.57 -1.15 20.04
C ILE A 90 3.74 -0.48 20.75
N ASP A 91 4.92 -1.07 20.60
CA ASP A 91 6.19 -0.56 21.07
C ASP A 91 6.97 -0.04 19.86
N THR A 92 6.70 1.22 19.52
CA THR A 92 7.27 1.89 18.34
C THR A 92 8.81 1.94 18.39
N PRO A 93 9.46 2.34 19.51
CA PRO A 93 10.92 2.38 19.60
C PRO A 93 11.61 1.05 19.31
N HIS A 94 11.01 -0.07 19.73
CA HIS A 94 11.59 -1.40 19.53
C HIS A 94 11.01 -2.14 18.33
N THR A 95 10.13 -1.51 17.56
CA THR A 95 9.49 -2.09 16.36
C THR A 95 8.75 -3.40 16.65
N TYR A 96 8.02 -3.44 17.77
CA TYR A 96 7.22 -4.62 18.15
C TYR A 96 5.74 -4.30 18.33
N LEU A 97 4.92 -5.28 17.98
CA LEU A 97 3.51 -5.35 18.34
C LEU A 97 3.31 -6.55 19.27
N TYR A 98 2.55 -6.37 20.34
CA TYR A 98 2.19 -7.41 21.29
C TYR A 98 0.69 -7.61 21.33
N LEU A 99 0.22 -8.85 21.18
CA LEU A 99 -1.15 -9.25 21.51
C LEU A 99 -1.14 -9.94 22.87
N VAL A 100 -1.78 -9.34 23.87
CA VAL A 100 -1.81 -9.89 25.24
C VAL A 100 -2.60 -11.20 25.27
N LEU A 101 -1.98 -12.26 25.78
CA LEU A 101 -2.61 -13.60 25.88
C LEU A 101 -3.11 -13.93 27.30
N GLY A 102 -2.69 -13.15 28.30
CA GLY A 102 -2.92 -13.46 29.71
C GLY A 102 -1.81 -14.34 30.32
N GLY A 103 -1.87 -14.51 31.65
CA GLY A 103 -0.85 -15.27 32.39
C GLY A 103 0.56 -14.70 32.26
N GLY A 104 0.68 -13.36 32.14
CA GLY A 104 1.98 -12.69 31.95
C GLY A 104 2.65 -12.99 30.61
N ARG A 105 1.88 -13.30 29.56
CA ARG A 105 2.39 -13.61 28.22
C ARG A 105 1.71 -12.77 27.14
N ALA A 106 2.44 -12.56 26.05
CA ALA A 106 1.91 -11.96 24.82
C ALA A 106 2.49 -12.65 23.58
N MET A 107 1.73 -12.65 22.48
CA MET A 107 2.27 -12.93 21.15
C MET A 107 2.96 -11.67 20.65
N ARG A 108 4.27 -11.74 20.36
CA ARG A 108 5.05 -10.63 19.80
C ARG A 108 5.20 -10.81 18.30
N TYR A 109 5.05 -9.71 17.56
CA TYR A 109 5.29 -9.60 16.11
C TYR A 109 6.31 -8.48 15.86
N GLY A 110 7.18 -8.64 14.87
CA GLY A 110 7.97 -7.54 14.32
C GLY A 110 7.11 -6.64 13.44
N ILE A 111 7.31 -5.33 13.54
CA ILE A 111 6.54 -4.35 12.74
C ILE A 111 7.45 -3.33 12.04
N GLY A 112 7.03 -2.84 10.89
CA GLY A 112 7.53 -1.59 10.32
C GLY A 112 6.70 -0.41 10.84
N VAL A 113 7.35 0.69 11.20
CA VAL A 113 6.69 1.84 11.85
C VAL A 113 6.88 3.13 11.05
N GLY A 114 6.18 4.18 11.49
CA GLY A 114 6.34 5.53 10.95
C GLY A 114 7.77 6.02 11.10
N ARG A 115 8.27 6.70 10.07
CA ARG A 115 9.50 7.50 10.19
C ARG A 115 9.28 8.67 11.16
N ASP A 116 10.37 9.32 11.56
CA ASP A 116 10.31 10.47 12.45
C ASP A 116 9.34 11.54 11.92
N GLY A 117 8.54 12.09 12.83
CA GLY A 117 7.45 13.03 12.49
C GLY A 117 6.16 12.38 11.99
N PHE A 118 6.10 11.06 11.82
CA PHE A 118 4.89 10.29 11.48
C PHE A 118 4.46 9.31 12.59
N THR A 119 5.09 9.38 13.75
CA THR A 119 4.83 8.52 14.90
C THR A 119 3.84 9.19 15.85
N TRP A 120 3.01 8.41 16.52
CA TRP A 120 2.02 8.89 17.48
C TRP A 120 1.93 7.92 18.66
N SER A 121 1.35 8.36 19.76
CA SER A 121 1.05 7.53 20.94
C SER A 121 -0.37 7.79 21.43
N GLY A 122 -0.93 6.85 22.20
CA GLY A 122 -2.29 6.95 22.71
C GLY A 122 -3.04 5.63 22.64
N THR A 123 -4.34 5.67 22.93
CA THR A 123 -5.22 4.50 22.89
C THR A 123 -6.26 4.67 21.79
N GLN A 124 -6.44 3.64 20.97
CA GLN A 124 -7.45 3.55 19.93
C GLN A 124 -8.16 2.19 19.96
N THR A 125 -9.16 2.03 19.10
CA THR A 125 -9.85 0.77 18.87
C THR A 125 -9.84 0.39 17.39
N ILE A 126 -9.86 -0.92 17.12
CA ILE A 126 -10.08 -1.42 15.76
C ILE A 126 -11.54 -1.17 15.39
N THR A 127 -11.81 -0.32 14.41
CA THR A 127 -13.20 0.01 13.98
C THR A 127 -13.63 -0.71 12.71
N LYS A 128 -12.67 -1.12 11.88
CA LYS A 128 -12.92 -1.88 10.66
C LYS A 128 -11.80 -2.89 10.44
N LYS A 129 -12.18 -4.00 9.80
CA LYS A 129 -11.29 -5.06 9.33
C LYS A 129 -11.60 -5.31 7.85
N ALA A 130 -10.57 -5.50 7.04
CA ALA A 130 -10.72 -5.83 5.63
C ALA A 130 -9.66 -6.86 5.19
N GLU A 131 -10.11 -7.81 4.38
CA GLU A 131 -9.23 -8.69 3.61
C GLU A 131 -8.97 -8.07 2.24
N TRP A 132 -7.73 -8.15 1.76
CA TRP A 132 -7.28 -7.53 0.51
C TRP A 132 -7.86 -6.12 0.33
N PRO A 133 -7.53 -5.17 1.22
CA PRO A 133 -8.14 -3.85 1.21
C PRO A 133 -7.75 -3.03 -0.02
N ASP A 134 -8.69 -2.27 -0.55
CA ASP A 134 -8.39 -1.17 -1.47
C ASP A 134 -7.50 -0.12 -0.80
N TRP A 135 -6.66 0.52 -1.60
CA TRP A 135 -5.78 1.58 -1.16
C TRP A 135 -6.03 2.88 -1.92
N THR A 136 -6.39 3.91 -1.16
CA THR A 136 -6.43 5.30 -1.59
C THR A 136 -5.35 6.05 -0.81
N PRO A 137 -4.29 6.58 -1.45
CA PRO A 137 -3.26 7.31 -0.74
C PRO A 137 -3.85 8.57 -0.09
N PRO A 138 -3.42 8.93 1.14
CA PRO A 138 -3.85 10.18 1.77
C PRO A 138 -3.51 11.41 0.89
N PRO A 139 -4.33 12.47 0.90
CA PRO A 139 -4.08 13.68 0.13
C PRO A 139 -2.69 14.28 0.36
N GLU A 140 -2.19 14.25 1.60
CA GLU A 140 -0.86 14.75 1.96
C GLU A 140 0.26 13.90 1.35
N MET A 141 0.01 12.60 1.17
CA MET A 141 0.94 11.70 0.48
C MET A 141 0.99 12.00 -1.01
N ILE A 142 -0.17 12.20 -1.64
CA ILE A 142 -0.28 12.61 -3.05
C ILE A 142 0.43 13.95 -3.29
N ALA A 143 0.26 14.92 -2.39
CA ALA A 143 0.92 16.22 -2.52
C ALA A 143 2.46 16.10 -2.53
N ARG A 144 3.02 15.16 -1.76
CA ARG A 144 4.47 14.87 -1.75
C ARG A 144 4.93 13.98 -2.89
N GLN A 145 4.06 13.09 -3.38
CA GLN A 145 4.35 12.11 -4.42
C GLN A 145 3.23 12.10 -5.47
N PRO A 146 3.20 13.09 -6.39
CA PRO A 146 2.09 13.27 -7.32
C PRO A 146 1.89 12.13 -8.32
N TYR A 147 2.91 11.29 -8.50
CA TYR A 147 2.92 10.13 -9.40
C TYR A 147 2.19 8.90 -8.82
N LEU A 148 1.83 8.91 -7.54
CA LEU A 148 1.10 7.79 -6.95
C LEU A 148 -0.31 7.65 -7.55
N PRO A 149 -0.82 6.42 -7.71
CA PRO A 149 -2.17 6.20 -8.20
C PRO A 149 -3.19 6.77 -7.22
N ARG A 150 -4.32 7.29 -7.72
CA ARG A 150 -5.38 7.82 -6.84
C ARG A 150 -6.21 6.73 -6.16
N HIS A 151 -6.17 5.54 -6.72
CA HIS A 151 -6.83 4.36 -6.19
C HIS A 151 -6.09 3.12 -6.68
N MET A 152 -5.96 2.13 -5.82
CA MET A 152 -5.47 0.80 -6.15
C MET A 152 -6.41 -0.22 -5.55
N ALA A 153 -6.95 -1.11 -6.38
CA ALA A 153 -7.81 -2.19 -5.92
C ALA A 153 -7.05 -3.13 -4.97
N GLY A 154 -7.79 -3.80 -4.09
CA GLY A 154 -7.28 -4.88 -3.27
C GLY A 154 -6.69 -6.02 -4.08
N GLY A 155 -5.61 -6.62 -3.57
CA GLY A 155 -4.97 -7.79 -4.19
C GLY A 155 -3.43 -7.76 -4.10
N PRO A 156 -2.77 -8.73 -4.75
CA PRO A 156 -1.31 -8.75 -4.87
C PRO A 156 -0.77 -7.44 -5.43
N GLY A 157 0.37 -6.98 -4.89
CA GLY A 157 0.98 -5.70 -5.25
C GLY A 157 0.42 -4.46 -4.52
N ASN A 158 -0.74 -4.57 -3.87
CA ASN A 158 -1.28 -3.49 -3.05
C ASN A 158 -0.38 -3.21 -1.82
N PRO A 159 -0.01 -1.96 -1.52
CA PRO A 159 0.89 -1.64 -0.41
C PRO A 159 0.30 -1.90 0.98
N LEU A 160 -1.02 -2.08 1.09
CA LEU A 160 -1.68 -2.50 2.32
C LEU A 160 -1.58 -4.01 2.58
N GLY A 161 -1.15 -4.80 1.60
CA GLY A 161 -0.96 -6.24 1.72
C GLY A 161 -2.26 -7.02 1.94
N ALA A 162 -2.15 -8.18 2.58
CA ALA A 162 -3.23 -9.16 2.65
C ALA A 162 -4.40 -8.77 3.56
N ARG A 163 -4.15 -8.00 4.63
CA ARG A 163 -5.17 -7.60 5.62
C ARG A 163 -4.92 -6.17 6.10
N ALA A 164 -5.99 -5.49 6.49
CA ALA A 164 -5.91 -4.23 7.23
C ALA A 164 -6.93 -4.17 8.39
N MET A 165 -6.48 -3.56 9.49
CA MET A 165 -7.24 -3.21 10.68
C MET A 165 -7.14 -1.70 10.87
N TYR A 166 -8.28 -1.02 10.85
CA TYR A 166 -8.38 0.44 10.85
C TYR A 166 -8.54 0.94 12.28
N LEU A 167 -7.73 1.93 12.66
CA LEU A 167 -7.77 2.52 13.99
C LEU A 167 -8.71 3.72 13.98
N GLY A 168 -9.82 3.62 14.72
CA GLY A 168 -10.94 4.57 14.65
C GLY A 168 -10.54 6.03 14.76
N GLY A 169 -11.26 6.94 14.10
CA GLY A 169 -11.01 8.38 14.18
C GLY A 169 -9.62 8.85 13.69
N THR A 170 -8.82 7.96 13.11
CA THR A 170 -7.47 8.29 12.62
C THR A 170 -7.27 7.83 11.17
N VAL A 171 -6.19 8.30 10.55
CA VAL A 171 -5.72 7.80 9.25
C VAL A 171 -4.85 6.54 9.37
N TYR A 172 -4.56 6.09 10.59
CA TYR A 172 -3.63 5.00 10.88
C TYR A 172 -4.29 3.63 10.83
N ARG A 173 -3.49 2.65 10.44
CA ARG A 173 -3.91 1.27 10.22
C ARG A 173 -2.80 0.32 10.64
N ILE A 174 -3.18 -0.86 11.09
CA ILE A 174 -2.31 -2.03 11.16
C ILE A 174 -2.58 -2.84 9.90
N HIS A 175 -1.58 -3.05 9.05
CA HIS A 175 -1.78 -3.70 7.75
C HIS A 175 -0.58 -4.55 7.31
N GLY A 176 -0.79 -5.36 6.27
CA GLY A 176 0.26 -6.17 5.64
C GLY A 176 1.26 -5.33 4.85
N THR A 177 2.16 -5.96 4.12
CA THR A 177 3.14 -5.26 3.29
C THR A 177 3.55 -6.12 2.11
N ASN A 178 3.78 -5.49 0.97
CA ASN A 178 4.48 -6.08 -0.17
C ASN A 178 6.01 -5.90 -0.11
N ALA A 179 6.51 -5.23 0.94
CA ALA A 179 7.93 -4.98 1.19
C ALA A 179 8.31 -5.53 2.59
N PRO A 180 8.38 -6.87 2.77
CA PRO A 180 8.66 -7.49 4.07
C PRO A 180 10.05 -7.15 4.63
N GLU A 181 11.00 -6.76 3.79
CA GLU A 181 12.31 -6.25 4.19
C GLU A 181 12.26 -4.96 5.02
N THR A 182 11.12 -4.24 5.00
CA THR A 182 10.92 -3.03 5.81
C THR A 182 10.50 -3.30 7.26
N ILE A 183 10.26 -4.57 7.62
CA ILE A 183 9.90 -4.93 9.00
C ILE A 183 11.10 -4.70 9.92
N GLY A 184 10.85 -4.04 11.06
CA GLY A 184 11.90 -3.59 11.98
C GLY A 184 12.54 -2.24 11.62
N THR A 185 11.96 -1.49 10.68
CA THR A 185 12.46 -0.18 10.24
C THR A 185 11.42 0.94 10.40
N HIS A 186 11.87 2.19 10.36
CA HIS A 186 11.07 3.41 10.53
C HIS A 186 10.90 4.12 9.19
N VAL A 187 10.03 3.60 8.32
CA VAL A 187 9.93 4.07 6.91
C VAL A 187 8.52 4.48 6.50
N SER A 188 7.50 4.15 7.29
CA SER A 188 6.11 4.38 6.89
C SER A 188 5.69 5.85 7.09
N SER A 189 4.54 6.23 6.52
CA SER A 189 3.86 7.50 6.84
C SER A 189 2.96 7.39 8.08
N GLY A 190 3.32 6.50 9.03
CA GLY A 190 2.68 6.37 10.34
C GLY A 190 1.77 5.16 10.52
N CYS A 191 1.48 4.40 9.46
CA CYS A 191 0.81 3.11 9.58
C CYS A 191 1.78 2.02 10.08
N LEU A 192 1.22 0.98 10.69
CA LEU A 192 1.93 -0.14 11.31
C LEU A 192 1.93 -1.30 10.32
N ARG A 193 3.10 -1.68 9.81
CA ARG A 193 3.27 -2.71 8.77
C ARG A 193 3.66 -4.03 9.40
N LEU A 194 2.99 -5.11 9.03
CA LEU A 194 3.38 -6.50 9.32
C LEU A 194 3.64 -7.24 8.01
N THR A 195 4.31 -8.38 8.09
CA THR A 195 4.32 -9.34 6.97
C THR A 195 2.89 -9.78 6.66
N ASN A 196 2.64 -10.27 5.44
CA ASN A 196 1.31 -10.76 5.06
C ASN A 196 0.89 -11.99 5.90
N GLU A 197 1.85 -12.82 6.32
CA GLU A 197 1.58 -13.94 7.23
C GLU A 197 1.19 -13.43 8.62
N ASP A 198 2.00 -12.55 9.21
CA ASP A 198 1.78 -12.05 10.57
C ASP A 198 0.53 -11.19 10.69
N VAL A 199 0.22 -10.37 9.68
CA VAL A 199 -1.03 -9.59 9.68
C VAL A 199 -2.24 -10.52 9.58
N THR A 200 -2.14 -11.63 8.84
CA THR A 200 -3.23 -12.60 8.70
C THR A 200 -3.47 -13.34 10.01
N ASP A 201 -2.39 -13.75 10.68
CA ASP A 201 -2.46 -14.34 12.02
C ASP A 201 -3.10 -13.35 13.01
N LEU A 202 -2.58 -12.13 13.12
CA LEU A 202 -3.15 -11.11 14.01
C LEU A 202 -4.62 -10.81 13.69
N TYR A 203 -4.96 -10.66 12.40
CA TYR A 203 -6.31 -10.41 11.94
C TYR A 203 -7.29 -11.51 12.37
N SER A 204 -6.88 -12.77 12.39
CA SER A 204 -7.72 -13.88 12.84
C SER A 204 -7.99 -13.86 14.36
N ARG A 205 -7.10 -13.24 15.14
CA ARG A 205 -7.13 -13.26 16.61
C ARG A 205 -7.84 -12.06 17.24
N VAL A 206 -7.92 -10.94 16.54
CA VAL A 206 -8.51 -9.69 17.06
C VAL A 206 -9.85 -9.39 16.41
N SER A 207 -10.69 -8.62 17.09
CA SER A 207 -12.03 -8.27 16.63
C SER A 207 -12.17 -6.76 16.45
N VAL A 208 -13.22 -6.34 15.74
CA VAL A 208 -13.69 -4.95 15.84
C VAL A 208 -14.02 -4.67 17.31
N GLY A 209 -13.57 -3.53 17.82
CA GLY A 209 -13.64 -3.16 19.24
C GLY A 209 -12.37 -3.48 20.04
N THR A 210 -11.43 -4.25 19.50
CA THR A 210 -10.15 -4.54 20.20
C THR A 210 -9.42 -3.24 20.54
N LYS A 211 -9.02 -3.11 21.81
CA LYS A 211 -8.20 -2.00 22.33
C LYS A 211 -6.78 -2.10 21.76
N VAL A 212 -6.28 -0.98 21.26
CA VAL A 212 -4.93 -0.80 20.73
C VAL A 212 -4.26 0.34 21.50
N ILE A 213 -3.10 0.07 22.09
CA ILE A 213 -2.32 1.05 22.85
C ILE A 213 -1.01 1.26 22.11
N VAL A 214 -0.70 2.51 21.77
CA VAL A 214 0.59 2.89 21.18
C VAL A 214 1.41 3.60 22.23
N LEU A 215 2.54 3.00 22.61
CA LEU A 215 3.41 3.52 23.66
C LEU A 215 4.10 4.82 23.19
N PRO A 216 4.31 5.79 24.10
CA PRO A 216 5.18 6.93 23.88
C PRO A 216 6.58 6.51 23.43
N MET A 217 7.23 7.36 22.63
CA MET A 217 8.62 7.14 22.21
C MET A 217 9.62 7.15 23.37
N THR A 218 9.25 7.76 24.50
CA THR A 218 10.08 7.87 25.71
C THR A 218 10.01 6.64 26.62
N ASP A 219 8.97 5.81 26.48
CA ASP A 219 8.77 4.66 27.37
C ASP A 219 9.69 3.53 26.94
N ARG A 220 10.82 3.38 27.63
CA ARG A 220 11.69 2.21 27.47
C ARG A 220 11.17 1.09 28.36
N ARG A 221 11.24 -0.16 27.90
CA ARG A 221 10.72 -1.36 28.58
C ARG A 221 11.20 -1.53 30.04
N ALA A 222 12.33 -0.95 30.40
CA ALA A 222 12.82 -0.91 31.78
C ALA A 222 11.88 -0.12 32.72
N ASP A 223 11.24 0.92 32.20
CA ASP A 223 10.47 1.89 32.99
C ASP A 223 9.07 1.37 33.32
N LEU A 224 8.49 0.51 32.46
CA LEU A 224 7.22 -0.19 32.70
C LEU A 224 7.33 -1.29 33.77
N GLY A 225 8.54 -1.78 34.06
CA GLY A 225 8.81 -2.73 35.13
C GLY A 225 9.05 -2.08 36.49
N SER A 226 9.36 -0.77 36.53
CA SER A 226 9.74 -0.06 37.75
C SER A 226 8.62 0.80 38.36
N ALA A 227 7.58 1.13 37.59
CA ALA A 227 6.43 1.91 38.08
C ALA A 227 5.41 1.09 38.89
N VAL A 228 5.73 -0.16 39.23
CA VAL A 228 4.90 -1.06 40.02
C VAL A 228 5.72 -1.63 41.17
N ARG A 229 5.91 -0.81 42.21
CA ARG A 229 6.13 -1.24 43.59
C ARG A 229 5.20 -0.45 44.49
#